data_AF-A0A251WI64-F1
#
_entry.id   AF-A0A251WI64-F1
#
_cell.length_a   1.000
_cell.length_b   1.000
_cell.length_c   1.000
_cell.angle_alpha   90.00
_cell.angle_beta   90.00
_cell.angle_gamma   90.00
#
_symmetry.space_group_name_H-M   'P 1'
#
loop_
_entity.id
_entity.type
_entity.pdbx_description
1 polymer ?
#
loop_
_entity_poly.entity_id
_entity_poly.type
_entity_poly.pdbx_seq_one_letter_code
_entity_poly.pdbx_strand_id
1 'polypeptide(L)'
;MTIRTGIEIEQFQQQRVRLLGQYKATRRKPNPMNTGIIGFKGDYITARIVLQDGTEVGINSPMMKQSLRSEKEVQQYDQKQVEVIGRLEMLENSTENRRSQLYIELESIHLPSEPPN
;
A
#
# COMPACT_ATOMS: atom_id res chain seq x y z
N MET A 1 -13.59 9.00 -7.92
CA MET A 1 -14.21 7.68 -7.80
C MET A 1 -13.73 7.02 -6.52
N THR A 2 -14.62 6.52 -5.67
CA THR A 2 -14.27 5.83 -4.42
C THR A 2 -14.42 4.34 -4.61
N ILE A 3 -13.36 3.58 -4.36
CA ILE A 3 -13.29 2.13 -4.54
C ILE A 3 -13.22 1.46 -3.17
N ARG A 4 -14.03 0.41 -3.00
CA ARG A 4 -14.14 -0.35 -1.74
C ARG A 4 -13.87 -1.84 -1.92
N THR A 5 -13.80 -2.32 -3.16
CA THR A 5 -13.60 -3.73 -3.51
C THR A 5 -12.56 -3.91 -4.62
N GLY A 6 -11.96 -5.10 -4.72
CA GLY A 6 -10.99 -5.43 -5.76
C GLY A 6 -11.59 -5.55 -7.16
N ILE A 7 -12.86 -5.93 -7.28
CA ILE A 7 -13.55 -6.01 -8.58
C ILE A 7 -13.64 -4.63 -9.25
N GLU A 8 -13.86 -3.59 -8.46
CA GLU A 8 -13.86 -2.21 -8.96
C GLU A 8 -12.46 -1.81 -9.45
N ILE A 9 -11.38 -2.25 -8.79
CA ILE A 9 -10.00 -1.89 -9.16
C ILE A 9 -9.65 -2.30 -10.59
N GLU A 10 -10.05 -3.48 -11.04
CA GLU A 10 -9.73 -3.99 -12.38
C GLU A 10 -10.26 -3.07 -13.49
N GLN A 11 -11.33 -2.33 -13.22
CA GLN A 11 -11.95 -1.40 -14.17
C GLN A 11 -11.29 -0.01 -14.20
N PHE A 12 -10.39 0.30 -13.25
CA PHE A 12 -9.81 1.64 -13.07
C PHE A 12 -8.27 1.65 -13.11
N GLN A 13 -7.65 0.71 -13.82
CA GLN A 13 -6.19 0.70 -13.99
C GLN A 13 -5.67 2.03 -14.55
N GLN A 14 -4.55 2.49 -14.02
CA GLN A 14 -3.91 3.77 -14.36
C GLN A 14 -4.74 5.03 -14.09
N GLN A 15 -5.92 4.89 -13.47
CA GLN A 15 -6.72 6.04 -13.08
C GLN A 15 -6.39 6.50 -11.68
N ARG A 16 -6.65 7.79 -11.44
CA ARG A 16 -6.61 8.38 -10.11
C ARG A 16 -7.87 7.98 -9.36
N VAL A 17 -7.69 7.28 -8.25
CA VAL A 17 -8.80 6.73 -7.45
C VAL A 17 -8.64 7.09 -5.98
N ARG A 18 -9.73 6.90 -5.25
CA ARG A 18 -9.78 6.97 -3.80
C ARG A 18 -10.10 5.59 -3.26
N LEU A 19 -9.20 4.98 -2.48
CA LEU A 19 -9.42 3.71 -1.80
C LEU A 19 -9.86 3.96 -0.36
N LEU A 20 -10.86 3.21 0.11
CA LEU A 20 -11.22 3.18 1.52
C LEU A 20 -10.95 1.77 2.06
N GLY A 21 -10.05 1.65 3.02
CA GLY A 21 -9.65 0.35 3.56
C GLY A 21 -8.84 0.44 4.84
N GLN A 22 -8.44 -0.69 5.39
CA GLN A 22 -7.59 -0.77 6.58
C GLN A 22 -6.11 -0.68 6.19
N TYR A 23 -5.35 0.21 6.82
CA TYR A 23 -3.90 0.25 6.67
C TYR A 23 -3.27 -0.89 7.48
N LYS A 24 -2.39 -1.67 6.83
CA LYS A 24 -1.58 -2.71 7.51
C LYS A 24 -0.11 -2.52 7.19
N ALA A 25 0.68 -2.25 8.22
CA ALA A 25 2.13 -2.22 8.11
C ALA A 25 2.74 -3.62 8.23
N THR A 26 3.81 -3.87 7.48
CA THR A 26 4.66 -5.05 7.62
C THR A 26 6.09 -4.60 7.85
N ARG A 27 6.68 -5.04 8.97
CA ARG A 27 8.08 -4.77 9.30
C ARG A 27 8.94 -5.96 8.91
N ARG A 28 10.06 -5.70 8.24
CA ARG A 28 11.07 -6.71 7.90
C ARG A 28 12.45 -6.16 8.20
N LYS A 29 13.29 -6.98 8.81
CA LYS A 29 14.73 -6.69 8.86
C LYS A 29 15.32 -6.98 7.49
N PRO A 30 15.93 -6.02 6.81
CA PRO A 30 16.66 -6.33 5.60
C PRO A 30 17.78 -7.32 5.87
N ASN A 31 18.06 -8.17 4.90
CA ASN A 31 19.31 -8.92 4.89
C ASN A 31 20.46 -7.92 4.66
N PRO A 32 21.40 -7.75 5.61
CA PRO A 32 22.52 -6.81 5.48
C PRO A 32 23.38 -7.04 4.23
N MET A 33 23.39 -8.28 3.71
CA MET A 33 24.12 -8.64 2.48
C MET A 33 23.50 -8.04 1.22
N ASN A 34 22.22 -7.65 1.27
CA ASN A 34 21.46 -7.18 0.10
C ASN A 34 21.21 -5.66 0.11
N THR A 35 21.54 -4.96 1.20
CA THR A 35 21.26 -3.51 1.31
C THR A 35 22.34 -2.65 0.68
N GLY A 36 23.55 -3.19 0.44
CA GLY A 36 24.71 -2.42 0.00
C GLY A 36 25.19 -1.37 1.03
N ILE A 37 24.58 -1.33 2.22
CA ILE A 37 24.88 -0.38 3.29
C ILE A 37 25.41 -1.19 4.48
N ILE A 38 26.74 -1.18 4.62
CA ILE A 38 27.42 -1.77 5.77
C ILE A 38 26.91 -1.08 7.04
N GLY A 39 26.24 -1.83 7.92
CA GLY A 39 25.78 -1.33 9.21
C GLY A 39 24.38 -0.72 9.26
N PHE A 40 23.52 -0.91 8.24
CA PHE A 40 22.10 -0.53 8.34
C PHE A 40 21.40 -1.32 9.45
N LYS A 41 20.81 -0.62 10.41
CA LYS A 41 20.12 -1.19 11.59
C LYS A 41 18.60 -0.89 11.64
N GLY A 42 18.05 -0.27 10.59
CA GLY A 42 16.62 0.05 10.52
C GLY A 42 15.77 -1.13 10.08
N ASP A 43 14.46 -1.05 10.34
CA ASP A 43 13.48 -1.95 9.74
C ASP A 43 13.03 -1.40 8.37
N TYR A 44 12.87 -2.29 7.39
CA TYR A 44 12.09 -1.97 6.20
C TYR A 44 10.62 -2.17 6.52
N ILE A 45 9.90 -1.05 6.59
CA ILE A 45 8.47 -1.04 6.81
C ILE A 45 7.79 -0.78 5.47
N THR A 46 6.96 -1.70 5.03
CA THR A 46 6.05 -1.51 3.90
C THR A 46 4.62 -1.52 4.40
N ALA A 47 3.69 -1.03 3.59
CA ALA A 47 2.29 -1.02 3.97
C ALA A 47 1.37 -1.42 2.82
N ARG A 48 0.20 -1.90 3.19
CA ARG A 48 -0.89 -2.27 2.28
C ARG A 48 -2.20 -1.70 2.80
N ILE A 49 -3.12 -1.48 1.87
CA ILE A 49 -4.52 -1.16 2.15
C ILE A 49 -5.33 -2.42 1.91
N VAL A 50 -6.02 -2.88 2.95
CA VAL A 50 -6.96 -4.01 2.88
C VAL A 50 -8.34 -3.43 2.67
N LEU A 51 -8.92 -3.69 1.49
CA LEU A 51 -10.27 -3.28 1.13
C LEU A 51 -11.34 -4.10 1.85
N GLN A 52 -12.61 -3.71 1.71
CA GLN A 52 -13.72 -4.32 2.42
C GLN A 52 -13.89 -5.82 2.10
N ASP A 53 -13.58 -6.23 0.86
CA ASP A 53 -13.64 -7.62 0.41
C ASP A 53 -12.37 -8.43 0.71
N GLY A 54 -11.42 -7.86 1.46
CA GLY A 54 -10.13 -8.47 1.77
C GLY A 54 -9.07 -8.32 0.69
N THR A 55 -9.36 -7.60 -0.40
CA THR A 55 -8.35 -7.30 -1.43
C THR A 55 -7.22 -6.47 -0.83
N GLU A 56 -5.97 -6.92 -1.01
CA GLU A 56 -4.78 -6.19 -0.58
C GLU A 56 -4.20 -5.36 -1.71
N VAL A 57 -4.03 -4.05 -1.47
CA VAL A 57 -3.37 -3.11 -2.39
C VAL A 57 -2.10 -2.58 -1.74
N GLY A 58 -0.94 -2.83 -2.34
CA GLY A 58 0.34 -2.32 -1.84
C GLY A 58 0.47 -0.81 -2.00
N ILE A 59 1.05 -0.12 -1.02
CA ILE A 59 1.37 1.31 -1.14
C ILE A 59 2.72 1.46 -1.82
N ASN A 60 2.72 2.00 -3.03
CA ASN A 60 3.84 2.08 -3.98
C ASN A 60 4.44 0.70 -4.33
N SER A 61 4.90 0.54 -5.56
CA SER A 61 5.59 -0.68 -5.97
C SER A 61 6.86 -0.93 -5.12
N PRO A 62 7.17 -2.17 -4.72
CA PRO A 62 8.37 -2.51 -3.96
C PRO A 62 9.68 -2.17 -4.70
N MET A 63 9.61 -1.92 -6.01
CA MET A 63 10.76 -1.44 -6.81
C MET A 63 11.09 0.03 -6.56
N MET A 64 10.18 0.79 -5.91
CA MET A 64 10.37 2.20 -5.61
C MET A 64 10.84 2.38 -4.17
N LYS A 65 11.81 3.28 -3.93
CA LYS A 65 12.24 3.65 -2.57
C LYS A 65 11.08 4.23 -1.76
N GLN A 66 10.14 4.88 -2.44
CA GLN A 66 8.90 5.38 -1.90
C GLN A 66 8.00 4.27 -1.36
N SER A 67 8.26 2.97 -1.54
CA SER A 67 7.50 1.92 -0.84
C SER A 67 7.80 1.85 0.66
N LEU A 68 8.96 2.34 1.09
CA LEU A 68 9.33 2.37 2.49
C LEU A 68 8.53 3.42 3.27
N ARG A 69 8.04 3.01 4.44
CA ARG A 69 7.20 3.80 5.33
C ARG A 69 8.00 4.26 6.54
N SER A 70 7.75 5.48 6.99
CA SER A 70 8.34 5.99 8.23
C SER A 70 7.63 5.39 9.45
N GLU A 71 8.34 5.26 10.58
CA GLU A 71 7.72 4.81 11.83
C GLU A 71 6.59 5.72 12.28
N LYS A 72 6.72 7.04 12.05
CA LYS A 72 5.71 8.04 12.38
C LYS A 72 4.40 7.78 11.61
N GLU A 73 4.49 7.49 10.32
CA GLU A 73 3.33 7.15 9.49
C GLU A 73 2.65 5.87 10.00
N VAL A 74 3.43 4.84 10.31
CA VAL A 74 2.92 3.56 10.82
C VAL A 74 2.21 3.76 12.15
N GLN A 75 2.79 4.51 13.09
CA GLN A 75 2.13 4.83 14.36
C GLN A 75 0.80 5.58 14.16
N GLN A 76 0.72 6.42 13.13
CA GLN A 76 -0.46 7.20 12.85
C GLN A 76 -1.59 6.36 12.25
N TYR A 77 -1.30 5.41 11.37
CA TYR A 77 -2.30 4.74 10.54
C TYR A 77 -2.46 3.23 10.76
N ASP A 78 -1.48 2.54 11.34
CA ASP A 78 -1.52 1.07 11.42
C ASP A 78 -2.78 0.54 12.11
N GLN A 79 -3.38 -0.49 11.49
CA GLN A 79 -4.66 -1.09 11.82
C GLN A 79 -5.88 -0.16 11.74
N LYS A 80 -5.73 1.11 11.35
CA LYS A 80 -6.86 2.06 11.22
C LYS A 80 -7.46 2.01 9.83
N GLN A 81 -8.73 2.40 9.76
CA GLN A 81 -9.38 2.69 8.48
C GLN A 81 -8.82 4.01 7.94
N VAL A 82 -8.49 4.02 6.65
CA VAL A 82 -7.87 5.15 5.97
C VAL A 82 -8.53 5.38 4.61
N GLU A 83 -8.55 6.64 4.21
CA GLU A 83 -8.82 7.05 2.84
C GLU A 83 -7.48 7.34 2.14
N VAL A 84 -7.23 6.65 1.03
CA VAL A 84 -6.00 6.77 0.25
C VAL A 84 -6.32 7.27 -1.14
N ILE A 85 -5.61 8.30 -1.60
CA ILE A 85 -5.75 8.83 -2.96
C ILE A 85 -4.44 8.57 -3.70
N GLY A 86 -4.56 8.11 -4.93
CA GLY A 86 -3.40 7.78 -5.76
C GLY A 86 -3.78 7.16 -7.09
N ARG A 87 -2.76 6.77 -7.86
CA ARG A 87 -2.93 6.09 -9.14
C ARG A 87 -2.79 4.59 -8.97
N LEU A 88 -3.74 3.82 -9.49
CA LEU A 88 -3.64 2.35 -9.47
C LEU A 88 -2.63 1.85 -10.50
N GLU A 89 -1.76 0.96 -10.04
CA GLU A 89 -0.80 0.23 -10.85
C GLU A 89 -1.02 -1.28 -10.65
N MET A 90 -1.07 -2.02 -11.76
CA MET A 90 -1.07 -3.47 -11.73
C MET A 90 0.29 -3.96 -12.20
N LEU A 91 0.99 -4.68 -11.32
CA LEU A 91 2.22 -5.37 -11.70
C LEU A 91 1.85 -6.80 -12.09
N GLU A 92 1.86 -7.06 -13.39
CA GLU A 92 1.77 -8.40 -13.94
C GLU A 92 3.07 -9.14 -13.64
N ASN A 93 2.99 -10.18 -12.81
CA ASN A 93 4.10 -11.11 -12.68
C ASN A 93 4.01 -12.08 -13.86
N SER A 94 4.91 -11.93 -14.81
CA SER A 94 5.05 -12.75 -16.04
C SER A 94 5.43 -14.22 -15.79
N THR A 95 5.40 -14.69 -14.54
CA THR A 95 5.63 -16.09 -14.18
C THR A 95 4.29 -16.72 -13.83
N GLU A 96 3.88 -17.69 -14.66
CA GLU A 96 2.65 -18.48 -14.55
C GLU A 96 2.37 -18.87 -13.09
N ASN A 97 1.16 -18.59 -12.59
CA ASN A 97 0.64 -18.87 -11.24
C ASN A 97 0.77 -17.82 -10.12
N ARG A 98 1.15 -16.55 -10.37
CA ARG A 98 0.98 -15.49 -9.35
C ARG A 98 -0.07 -14.48 -9.77
N ARG A 99 -1.17 -14.41 -8.99
CA ARG A 99 -2.19 -13.35 -9.10
C ARG A 99 -1.49 -11.99 -9.25
N SER A 100 -1.93 -11.19 -10.22
CA SER A 100 -1.46 -9.82 -10.42
C SER A 100 -1.49 -9.07 -9.10
N GLN A 101 -0.40 -8.37 -8.78
CA GLN A 101 -0.30 -7.62 -7.54
C GLN A 101 -0.74 -6.19 -7.79
N LEU A 102 -1.67 -5.72 -6.97
CA LEU A 102 -2.23 -4.38 -7.04
C LEU A 102 -1.41 -3.43 -6.17
N TYR A 103 -1.07 -2.29 -6.74
CA TYR A 103 -0.37 -1.22 -6.06
C TYR A 103 -1.08 0.11 -6.29
N ILE A 104 -0.91 1.03 -5.35
CA ILE A 104 -1.32 2.42 -5.51
C ILE A 104 -0.09 3.31 -5.37
N GLU A 105 0.20 4.06 -6.41
CA GLU A 105 1.15 5.18 -6.34
C GLU A 105 0.51 6.25 -5.45
N LEU A 106 1.04 6.37 -4.23
CA LEU A 106 0.45 7.16 -3.16
C LEU A 106 0.61 8.66 -3.43
N GLU A 107 -0.51 9.37 -3.56
CA GLU A 107 -0.52 10.84 -3.54
C GLU A 107 -0.81 11.37 -2.13
N SER A 108 -1.80 10.79 -1.43
CA SER A 108 -2.14 11.20 -0.06
C SER A 108 -2.88 10.12 0.72
N ILE A 109 -2.79 10.20 2.05
CA ILE A 109 -3.46 9.31 3.00
C ILE A 109 -4.02 10.09 4.19
N HIS A 110 -5.29 9.86 4.51
CA HIS A 110 -5.97 10.53 5.61
C HIS A 110 -6.78 9.51 6.41
N LEU A 111 -7.01 9.81 7.70
CA LEU A 111 -8.07 9.13 8.43
C LEU A 111 -9.41 9.63 7.86
N PRO A 112 -10.40 8.74 7.66
CA PRO A 112 -11.72 9.18 7.23
C PRO A 112 -12.27 10.14 8.29
N SER A 113 -12.77 11.29 7.84
CA SER A 113 -13.50 12.21 8.73
C SER A 113 -14.65 11.42 9.37
N GLU A 114 -14.84 11.53 10.70
CA GLU A 114 -16.03 10.99 11.35
C GLU A 114 -17.28 11.48 10.61
N PRO A 115 -18.27 10.61 10.36
CA PRO A 115 -19.56 11.12 9.88
C PRO A 115 -20.08 12.13 10.92
N PRO A 116 -20.62 13.28 10.48
CA PRO A 116 -21.32 14.15 11.42
C PRO A 116 -22.46 13.34 12.04
N ASN A 117 -22.51 13.32 13.38
CA ASN A 117 -23.62 12.77 14.16
C ASN A 117 -24.95 13.43 13.76
#